data_AF-X1LTP3-F1
#
_entry.id   AF-X1LTP3-F1
#
_cell.length_a   1.000
_cell.length_b   1.000
_cell.length_c   1.000
_cell.angle_alpha   90.00
_cell.angle_beta   90.00
_cell.angle_gamma   90.00
#
_symmetry.space_group_name_H-M   'P 1'
#
loop_
_entity.id
_entity.type
_entity.pdbx_description
1 polymer ?
#
loop_
_entity_poly.entity_id
_entity_poly.type
_entity_poly.pdbx_seq_one_letter_code
_entity_poly.pdbx_strand_id
1 'polypeptide(L)' 'MGKPVRSTPYRRPTIIFGNWVSRRVHIGVRELLPDASQKICDHSPDGFNWGYAGSGPAQLALAILLDVTEDQDFSLAHHH' A
#
# COMPACT_ATOMS: atom_id res chain seq x y z
N MET A 1 -21.63 -16.61 10.03
CA MET A 1 -21.25 -17.09 8.68
C MET A 1 -19.94 -16.42 8.33
N GLY A 2 -18.80 -17.08 8.59
CA GLY A 2 -17.47 -16.49 8.40
C GLY A 2 -17.17 -16.34 6.92
N LYS A 3 -16.68 -15.17 6.49
CA LYS A 3 -16.16 -14.98 5.13
C LYS A 3 -15.10 -16.04 4.84
N PRO A 4 -15.05 -16.66 3.64
CA PRO A 4 -14.05 -17.66 3.33
C PRO A 4 -12.66 -17.03 3.46
N VAL A 5 -11.80 -17.63 4.29
CA VAL A 5 -10.38 -17.32 4.36
C VAL A 5 -9.80 -17.69 3.00
N ARG A 6 -9.55 -16.69 2.15
CA ARG A 6 -8.91 -16.90 0.85
C ARG A 6 -7.54 -17.49 1.13
N SER A 7 -7.27 -18.69 0.62
CA SER A 7 -5.94 -19.28 0.64
C SER A 7 -5.00 -18.33 -0.10
N THR A 8 -4.16 -17.60 0.62
CA THR A 8 -3.14 -16.76 0.01
C THR A 8 -2.20 -17.66 -0.77
N PRO A 9 -2.17 -17.61 -2.12
CA PRO A 9 -1.14 -18.33 -2.85
C PRO A 9 0.21 -17.84 -2.32
N TYR A 10 1.14 -18.76 -2.11
CA TYR A 10 2.48 -18.49 -1.60
C TYR A 10 3.14 -17.36 -2.40
N ARG A 11 2.96 -16.10 -2.00
CA ARG A 11 3.56 -14.95 -2.66
C ARG A 11 5.04 -15.01 -2.29
N ARG A 12 5.89 -15.17 -3.31
CA ARG A 12 7.35 -15.13 -3.15
C ARG A 12 7.71 -13.88 -2.33
N PRO A 13 8.77 -13.93 -1.49
CA PRO A 13 9.26 -12.74 -0.81
C PRO A 13 9.43 -11.62 -1.83
N THR A 14 8.60 -10.59 -1.72
CA THR A 14 8.58 -9.51 -2.69
C THR A 14 9.28 -8.33 -2.05
N ILE A 15 10.38 -7.90 -2.65
CA ILE A 15 11.18 -6.77 -2.16
C ILE A 15 10.36 -5.50 -2.38
N ILE A 16 10.22 -4.69 -1.33
CA ILE A 16 9.67 -3.34 -1.42
C ILE A 16 10.85 -2.38 -1.32
N PHE A 17 11.00 -1.49 -2.30
CA PHE A 17 12.05 -0.49 -2.29
C PHE A 17 11.55 0.82 -2.88
N GLY A 18 12.16 1.94 -2.49
CA GLY A 18 11.77 3.26 -2.96
C GLY A 18 12.95 4.20 -3.12
N ASN A 19 12.77 5.20 -3.96
CA ASN A 19 13.70 6.31 -4.12
C ASN A 19 13.15 7.53 -3.37
N TRP A 20 13.90 8.01 -2.37
CA TRP A 20 13.47 9.12 -1.52
C TRP A 20 13.22 10.41 -2.31
N VAL A 21 14.12 10.73 -3.24
CA VAL A 21 14.07 11.99 -4.00
C VAL A 21 12.88 11.99 -4.96
N SER A 22 12.66 10.89 -5.67
CA SER A 22 11.58 10.79 -6.65
C SER A 22 10.25 10.32 -6.06
N ARG A 23 10.23 9.89 -4.79
CA ARG A 23 9.07 9.31 -4.08
C ARG A 23 8.44 8.08 -4.76
N ARG A 24 9.17 7.44 -5.68
CA ARG A 24 8.68 6.23 -6.39
C ARG A 24 8.93 5.01 -5.52
N VAL A 25 7.95 4.11 -5.47
CA VAL A 25 8.00 2.85 -4.70
C VAL A 25 7.72 1.68 -5.62
N HIS A 26 8.43 0.57 -5.43
CA HIS A 26 8.27 -0.64 -6.21
C HIS A 26 7.99 -1.83 -5.30
N ILE A 27 7.16 -2.75 -5.78
CA ILE A 27 6.89 -4.06 -5.21
C ILE A 27 7.39 -5.08 -6.24
N GLY A 28 8.58 -5.63 -6.00
CA GLY A 28 9.31 -6.42 -6.98
C GLY A 28 9.69 -5.58 -8.20
N VAL A 29 9.27 -6.01 -9.39
CA VAL A 29 9.54 -5.29 -10.65
C VAL A 29 8.48 -4.24 -11.00
N ARG A 30 7.38 -4.17 -10.23
CA ARG A 30 6.26 -3.30 -10.52
C ARG A 30 6.34 -2.03 -9.69
N GLU A 31 6.15 -0.88 -10.34
CA GLU A 31 5.94 0.38 -9.66
C GLU A 31 4.55 0.41 -8.98
N LEU A 32 4.53 0.78 -7.71
CA LEU A 32 3.31 1.06 -6.96
C LEU A 32 2.91 2.51 -7.26
N LEU A 33 1.64 2.73 -7.58
CA LEU A 33 1.09 4.05 -7.89
C LEU A 33 0.08 4.46 -6.80
N PRO A 34 0.00 5.76 -6.46
CA PRO A 34 -0.87 6.22 -5.39
C PRO A 34 -2.36 6.17 -5.76
N ASP A 35 -2.73 6.24 -7.05
CA ASP A 35 -4.09 6.39 -7.54
C ASP A 35 -5.09 5.39 -6.93
N ALA A 36 -4.71 4.12 -6.82
CA ALA A 36 -5.61 3.08 -6.29
C ALA A 36 -5.93 3.33 -4.81
N SER A 37 -4.93 3.71 -4.02
CA SER A 37 -5.11 4.03 -2.60
C SER A 37 -5.80 5.38 -2.40
N GLN A 38 -5.51 6.39 -3.21
CA GLN A 38 -6.12 7.72 -3.13
C GLN A 38 -7.62 7.68 -3.45
N LYS A 39 -8.04 6.82 -4.39
CA LYS A 39 -9.45 6.58 -4.69
C LYS A 39 -10.23 6.01 -3.49
N ILE A 40 -9.55 5.30 -2.59
CA ILE A 40 -10.14 4.72 -1.39
C ILE A 40 -10.12 5.74 -0.24
N CYS A 41 -8.95 6.34 0.01
CA CYS A 41 -8.79 7.41 0.97
C CYS A 41 -7.62 8.30 0.54
N ASP A 42 -7.91 9.57 0.30
CA ASP A 42 -6.93 10.57 -0.13
C ASP A 42 -6.28 11.24 1.09
N HIS A 43 -5.31 10.54 1.69
CA HIS A 43 -4.47 11.10 2.75
C HIS A 43 -3.48 12.12 2.19
N SER A 44 -2.90 11.83 1.02
CA SER A 44 -1.79 12.61 0.46
C SER A 44 -1.97 12.76 -1.05
N PRO A 45 -2.54 13.88 -1.52
CA PRO A 45 -2.68 14.14 -2.95
C PRO A 45 -1.34 14.22 -3.70
N ASP A 46 -0.26 14.56 -2.99
CA ASP A 46 1.12 14.64 -3.50
C ASP A 46 1.85 13.28 -3.55
N GLY A 47 1.15 12.19 -3.24
CA GLY A 47 1.63 10.82 -3.39
C GLY A 47 2.33 10.27 -2.16
N PHE A 48 3.34 9.41 -2.36
CA PHE A 48 3.96 8.65 -1.29
C PHE A 48 5.04 9.40 -0.54
N ASN A 49 5.16 9.09 0.75
CA ASN A 49 6.26 9.55 1.59
C ASN A 49 6.54 8.54 2.71
N TRP A 50 7.65 8.66 3.42
CA TRP A 50 8.02 7.76 4.53
C TRP A 50 9.05 8.39 5.47
N GLY A 51 9.38 7.73 6.58
CA GLY A 51 10.39 8.22 7.54
C GLY A 51 9.89 9.26 8.55
N TYR A 52 8.57 9.51 8.60
CA TYR A 52 7.90 10.33 9.61
C TYR A 52 6.47 9.81 9.83
N ALA A 53 5.71 10.43 10.74
CA ALA A 53 4.29 10.14 10.95
C ALA A 53 3.40 11.14 10.21
N GLY A 54 2.30 10.69 9.60
CA GLY A 54 1.32 11.57 8.95
C GLY A 54 0.82 11.03 7.62
N SER A 55 0.28 11.93 6.79
CA SER A 55 -0.57 11.55 5.66
C SER A 55 0.17 10.85 4.51
N GLY A 56 1.38 11.30 4.15
CA GLY A 56 2.19 10.63 3.10
C GLY A 56 2.57 9.19 3.43
N PRO A 57 3.12 8.91 4.63
CA PRO A 57 3.36 7.56 5.14
C PRO A 57 2.08 6.71 5.23
N ALA A 58 0.96 7.29 5.68
CA ALA A 58 -0.33 6.61 5.72
C ALA A 58 -0.85 6.24 4.32
N GLN A 59 -0.69 7.12 3.33
CA GLN A 59 -1.03 6.84 1.93
C GLN A 59 -0.21 5.68 1.37
N LEU A 60 1.10 5.66 1.65
CA LEU A 60 1.99 4.58 1.23
C LEU A 60 1.62 3.25 1.90
N ALA A 61 1.35 3.26 3.21
CA ALA A 61 0.91 2.07 3.94
C ALA A 61 -0.40 1.51 3.37
N LEU A 62 -1.37 2.38 3.07
CA LEU A 62 -2.64 1.99 2.46
C LEU A 62 -2.41 1.33 1.08
N ALA A 63 -1.55 1.91 0.24
CA ALA A 63 -1.23 1.37 -1.07
C ALA A 63 -0.55 -0.01 -1.00
N ILE A 64 0.41 -0.20 -0.07
CA ILE A 64 1.09 -1.49 0.13
C ILE A 64 0.10 -2.55 0.60
N LEU A 65 -0.71 -2.24 1.61
CA LEU A 65 -1.69 -3.18 2.14
C LEU A 65 -2.72 -3.57 1.08
N LEU A 66 -3.23 -2.59 0.32
CA LEU A 66 -4.20 -2.85 -0.74
C LEU A 66 -3.63 -3.78 -1.82
N ASP A 67 -2.38 -3.56 -2.21
CA ASP A 67 -1.71 -4.32 -3.26
C ASP A 67 -1.40 -5.77 -2.85
N VAL A 68 -1.02 -5.96 -1.59
CA VAL A 68 -0.59 -7.27 -1.07
C VAL A 68 -1.79 -8.10 -0.63
N THR A 69 -2.81 -7.47 -0.03
CA THR A 69 -3.95 -8.18 0.57
C THR A 69 -5.14 -8.29 -0.37
N GLU A 70 -5.26 -7.40 -1.37
CA GLU A 70 -6.44 -7.28 -2.23
C GLU A 70 -7.74 -7.10 -1.42
N ASP A 71 -7.63 -6.61 -0.17
CA ASP A 71 -8.74 -6.41 0.77
C ASP A 71 -8.78 -4.94 1.20
N GLN A 72 -9.75 -4.21 0.68
CA GLN A 72 -9.93 -2.79 0.96
C GLN A 72 -10.28 -2.53 2.44
N ASP A 73 -11.14 -3.36 3.05
CA ASP A 73 -11.59 -3.16 4.43
C ASP A 73 -10.41 -3.37 5.40
N PHE A 74 -9.65 -4.45 5.17
CA PHE A 74 -8.44 -4.73 5.94
C PHE A 74 -7.40 -3.61 5.77
N SER A 75 -7.18 -3.14 4.55
CA SER A 75 -6.21 -2.08 4.27
C SER A 75 -6.58 -0.76 4.94
N LEU A 76 -7.87 -0.39 4.90
CA LEU A 76 -8.38 0.79 5.61
C LEU A 76 -8.26 0.67 7.13
N ALA A 77 -8.41 -0.51 7.71
CA ALA A 77 -8.30 -0.69 9.15
C ALA A 77 -6.85 -0.61 9.69
N HIS A 78 -5.84 -0.76 8.84
CA HIS A 78 -4.46 -1.05 9.29
C HIS A 78 -3.35 -0.16 8.68
N HIS A 79 -3.69 0.94 7.99
CA HIS A 79 -2.71 1.78 7.29
C HIS A 79 -2.12 2.95 8.10
N HIS A 80 -2.36 2.99 9.42
CA HIS A 80 -1.85 4.03 10.33
C HIS A 80 -0.87 3.46 11.36
#